data_AF-A0A564UBB5-F1
#
_entry.id   AF-A0A564UBB5-F1
#
_cell.length_a   1.000
_cell.length_b   1.000
_cell.length_c   1.000
_cell.angle_alpha   90.00
_cell.angle_beta   90.00
_cell.angle_gamma   90.00
#
_symmetry.space_group_name_H-M   'P 1'
#
loop_
_entity.id
_entity.type
_entity.pdbx_description
1 polymer ?
#
loop_
_entity_poly.entity_id
_entity_poly.type
_entity_poly.pdbx_seq_one_letter_code
_entity_poly.pdbx_strand_id
1 'polypeptide(L)'
;MKLHASGEDYLEAILVLHKKMGMVRSVDVAEKIYECHCFFTEQLIAAGVDPETAEVDACRIEHVISNESFERLKEVAPLLIQSSNYLHNFIQE
;
A
#
# COMPACT_ATOMS: atom_id res chain seq x y z
N MET A 1 7.02 23.77 9.31
CA MET A 1 5.75 23.05 9.11
C MET A 1 6.09 21.57 9.18
N LYS A 2 5.71 20.87 10.27
CA LYS A 2 5.92 19.42 10.36
C LYS A 2 4.86 18.78 9.48
N LEU A 3 5.25 18.22 8.34
CA LEU A 3 4.36 17.36 7.58
C LEU A 3 4.09 16.15 8.50
N HIS A 4 2.83 15.89 8.83
CA HIS A 4 2.46 14.61 9.45
C HIS A 4 2.91 13.48 8.50
N ALA A 5 3.22 12.29 9.03
CA ALA A 5 3.76 11.14 8.28
C ALA A 5 3.16 10.97 6.86
N SER A 6 1.82 11.06 6.76
CA SER A 6 1.06 11.01 5.50
C SER A 6 1.48 12.01 4.40
N GLY A 7 2.00 13.18 4.75
CA GLY A 7 2.42 14.21 3.78
C GLY A 7 3.80 13.95 3.16
N GLU A 8 4.67 13.24 3.87
CA GLU A 8 5.98 12.81 3.32
C GLU A 8 5.80 11.58 2.41
N ASP A 9 4.93 10.64 2.79
CA ASP A 9 4.58 9.46 2.00
C ASP A 9 4.00 9.84 0.62
N TYR A 10 3.12 10.85 0.60
CA TYR A 10 2.50 11.30 -0.65
C TYR A 10 3.52 11.87 -1.64
N LEU A 11 4.49 12.66 -1.14
CA LEU A 11 5.55 13.23 -1.97
C LEU A 11 6.55 12.16 -2.42
N GLU A 12 6.86 11.19 -1.56
CA GLU A 12 7.70 10.06 -1.92
C GLU A 12 7.04 9.20 -3.01
N ALA A 13 5.76 8.86 -2.86
CA ALA A 13 5.01 8.10 -3.84
C ALA A 13 4.97 8.82 -5.20
N ILE A 14 4.73 10.14 -5.22
CA ILE A 14 4.84 10.95 -6.45
C ILE A 14 6.22 10.83 -7.07
N LEU A 15 7.30 10.98 -6.29
CA LEU A 15 8.67 10.93 -6.81
C LEU A 15 9.01 9.54 -7.38
N VAL A 16 8.62 8.48 -6.69
CA VAL A 16 8.85 7.09 -7.12
C VAL A 16 8.09 6.81 -8.42
N LEU A 17 6.81 7.17 -8.49
CA LEU A 17 6.00 7.00 -9.69
C LEU A 17 6.53 7.85 -10.86
N HIS A 18 6.92 9.09 -10.60
CA HIS A 18 7.47 9.99 -11.61
C HIS A 18 8.74 9.42 -12.25
N LYS A 19 9.64 8.87 -11.44
CA LYS A 19 10.85 8.20 -11.93
C LYS A 19 10.55 6.97 -12.79
N LYS A 20 9.42 6.29 -12.55
CA LYS A 20 9.03 5.05 -13.25
C LYS A 20 8.26 5.30 -14.55
N MET A 21 7.33 6.25 -14.56
CA MET A 21 6.40 6.46 -15.69
C MET A 21 6.36 7.90 -16.23
N GLY A 22 7.15 8.82 -15.66
CA GLY A 22 7.13 10.23 -16.04
C GLY A 22 5.93 10.95 -15.45
N MET A 23 4.81 11.03 -16.19
CA MET A 23 3.65 11.79 -15.69
C MET A 23 2.89 10.98 -14.62
N VAL A 24 2.61 11.62 -13.48
CA VAL A 24 1.91 11.02 -12.34
C VAL A 24 0.60 11.76 -12.12
N ARG A 25 -0.50 11.01 -12.00
CA ARG A 25 -1.82 11.50 -11.62
C ARG A 25 -2.07 11.18 -10.16
N SER A 26 -2.99 11.92 -9.53
CA SER A 26 -3.40 11.66 -8.15
C SER A 26 -3.93 10.23 -7.93
N VAL A 27 -4.58 9.65 -8.95
CA VAL A 27 -5.07 8.26 -8.91
C VAL A 27 -3.93 7.23 -8.83
N ASP A 28 -2.81 7.49 -9.50
CA ASP A 28 -1.67 6.56 -9.49
C ASP A 28 -1.02 6.51 -8.10
N VAL A 29 -1.01 7.66 -7.40
CA VAL A 29 -0.53 7.76 -6.02
C VAL A 29 -1.47 7.03 -5.06
N ALA A 30 -2.78 7.23 -5.22
CA ALA A 30 -3.79 6.57 -4.40
C ALA A 30 -3.76 5.04 -4.57
N GLU A 31 -3.65 4.56 -5.81
CA GLU A 31 -3.49 3.13 -6.10
C GLU A 31 -2.24 2.54 -5.43
N LYS A 32 -1.11 3.27 -5.43
CA LYS A 32 0.12 2.80 -4.79
C LYS A 32 -0.01 2.65 -3.28
N ILE A 33 -0.62 3.64 -2.62
CA ILE A 33 -0.83 3.59 -1.15
C ILE A 33 -1.79 2.45 -0.82
N TYR A 34 -2.92 2.36 -1.54
CA TYR A 34 -3.92 1.32 -1.34
C TYR A 34 -3.38 -0.09 -1.59
N GLU A 35 -2.48 -0.28 -2.56
CA GLU A 35 -1.78 -1.56 -2.76
C GLU A 35 -1.04 -2.01 -1.49
N CYS A 36 -0.37 -1.07 -0.80
CA CYS A 36 0.33 -1.35 0.45
C CYS A 36 -0.63 -1.69 1.58
N HIS A 37 -1.73 -0.94 1.70
CA HIS A 37 -2.81 -1.22 2.63
C HIS A 37 -3.31 -2.67 2.49
N CYS A 38 -3.78 -3.04 1.30
CA CYS A 38 -4.35 -4.36 1.04
C CYS A 38 -3.34 -5.47 1.30
N PHE A 39 -2.08 -5.29 0.88
CA PHE A 39 -1.03 -6.26 1.14
C PHE A 39 -0.87 -6.54 2.63
N PHE A 40 -0.71 -5.50 3.47
CA PHE A 40 -0.51 -5.74 4.90
C PHE A 40 -1.75 -6.27 5.59
N THR A 41 -2.94 -5.80 5.21
CA THR A 41 -4.20 -6.36 5.72
C THR A 41 -4.29 -7.86 5.45
N GLU A 42 -4.09 -8.27 4.19
CA GLU A 42 -4.15 -9.68 3.78
C GLU A 42 -3.10 -10.53 4.51
N GLN A 43 -1.87 -10.03 4.59
CA GLN A 43 -0.77 -10.74 5.25
C GLN A 43 -0.98 -10.88 6.76
N LEU A 44 -1.56 -9.88 7.43
CA LEU A 44 -1.86 -9.94 8.86
C LEU A 44 -3.04 -10.88 9.14
N ILE A 45 -4.08 -10.85 8.32
CA ILE A 45 -5.19 -11.82 8.40
C ILE A 45 -4.66 -13.25 8.19
N ALA A 46 -3.81 -13.47 7.19
CA ALA A 46 -3.19 -14.76 6.94
C ALA A 46 -2.31 -15.24 8.11
N ALA A 47 -1.71 -14.31 8.85
CA ALA A 47 -0.98 -14.61 10.09
C ALA A 47 -1.89 -14.90 11.31
N GLY A 48 -3.22 -14.78 11.16
CA GLY A 48 -4.20 -15.05 12.21
C GLY A 48 -4.62 -13.83 13.03
N VAL A 49 -4.32 -12.61 12.58
CA VAL A 49 -4.80 -11.37 13.18
C VAL A 49 -6.28 -11.17 12.80
N ASP A 50 -7.07 -10.66 13.74
CA ASP A 50 -8.47 -10.30 13.50
C ASP A 50 -8.57 -9.22 12.38
N PRO A 51 -9.55 -9.30 11.46
CA PRO A 51 -9.65 -8.36 10.34
C PRO A 51 -9.71 -6.88 10.74
N GLU A 52 -10.42 -6.52 11.81
CA GLU A 52 -10.52 -5.12 12.25
C GLU A 52 -9.17 -4.61 12.76
N THR A 53 -8.42 -5.46 13.45
CA THR A 53 -7.06 -5.13 13.91
C THR A 53 -6.09 -5.06 12.73
N ALA A 54 -6.18 -6.00 11.78
CA ALA A 54 -5.34 -6.04 10.59
C ALA A 54 -5.47 -4.77 9.75
N GLU A 55 -6.70 -4.30 9.53
CA GLU A 55 -7.00 -3.04 8.83
C GLU A 55 -6.36 -1.82 9.50
N VAL A 56 -6.52 -1.70 10.83
CA VAL A 56 -5.96 -0.58 11.59
C VAL A 56 -4.43 -0.60 11.57
N ASP A 57 -3.84 -1.78 11.69
CA ASP A 57 -2.38 -1.92 11.68
C ASP A 57 -1.80 -1.73 10.28
N ALA A 58 -2.46 -2.23 9.23
CA ALA A 58 -2.08 -1.97 7.85
C ALA A 58 -2.09 -0.48 7.51
N CYS A 59 -3.12 0.25 7.97
CA CYS A 59 -3.20 1.71 7.81
C CYS A 59 -2.04 2.44 8.51
N ARG A 60 -1.52 1.91 9.62
CA ARG A 60 -0.31 2.48 10.26
C ARG A 60 0.95 2.10 9.53
N ILE A 61 1.06 0.87 9.06
CA ILE A 61 2.25 0.35 8.38
C ILE A 61 2.46 1.08 7.06
N GLU A 62 1.41 1.27 6.26
CA GLU A 62 1.50 1.93 4.95
C GLU A 62 2.04 3.37 5.04
N HIS A 63 1.86 4.04 6.20
CA HIS A 63 2.34 5.39 6.45
C HIS A 63 3.75 5.46 7.07
N VAL A 64 4.41 4.32 7.28
CA VAL A 64 5.71 4.26 7.97
C VAL A 64 6.72 3.45 7.17
N ILE A 65 6.25 2.50 6.36
CA ILE A 65 7.12 1.62 5.59
C ILE A 65 7.67 2.32 4.34
N SER A 66 8.98 2.23 4.14
CA SER A 66 9.61 2.70 2.91
C SER A 66 9.17 1.85 1.70
N ASN A 67 9.11 2.49 0.53
CA ASN A 67 8.86 1.80 -0.73
C ASN A 67 9.82 0.62 -0.98
N GLU A 68 11.10 0.76 -0.65
CA GLU A 68 12.08 -0.33 -0.80
C GLU A 68 11.72 -1.56 0.04
N SER A 69 11.34 -1.33 1.32
CA SER A 69 10.97 -2.43 2.23
C SER A 69 9.70 -3.13 1.76
N PHE A 70 8.71 -2.36 1.31
CA PHE A 70 7.46 -2.90 0.78
C PHE A 70 7.68 -3.81 -0.43
N GLU A 71 8.46 -3.36 -1.43
CA GLU A 71 8.74 -4.18 -2.62
C GLU A 71 9.50 -5.47 -2.26
N ARG A 72 10.47 -5.42 -1.34
CA ARG A 72 11.19 -6.63 -0.89
C ARG A 72 10.28 -7.59 -0.11
N LEU A 73 9.35 -7.06 0.69
CA LEU A 73 8.39 -7.89 1.41
C LEU A 73 7.43 -8.62 0.46
N LYS A 74 7.01 -7.97 -0.64
CA LYS A 74 6.22 -8.61 -1.69
C LYS A 74 6.96 -9.76 -2.37
N GLU A 75 8.28 -9.70 -2.49
CA GLU A 75 9.09 -10.78 -3.09
C GLU A 75 9.21 -12.01 -2.18
N VAL A 76 9.20 -11.83 -0.86
CA VAL A 76 9.40 -12.92 0.12
C VAL A 76 8.09 -13.49 0.68
N ALA A 77 6.99 -12.74 0.59
CA ALA A 77 5.68 -13.22 1.05
C ALA A 77 5.29 -14.48 0.25
N PRO A 78 5.10 -15.65 0.91
CA PRO A 78 4.63 -16.83 0.22
C PRO A 78 3.25 -16.52 -0.36
N LEU A 79 3.17 -16.53 -1.69
CA LEU A 79 1.96 -16.27 -2.46
C LEU A 79 0.86 -17.27 -2.07
N LEU A 80 0.00 -16.90 -1.11
CA LEU A 80 -1.30 -17.55 -0.92
C LEU A 80 -2.43 -16.87 -1.70
N ILE A 81 -2.19 -15.79 -2.45
CA ILE A 81 -3.06 -15.37 -3.55
C ILE A 81 -2.21 -14.77 -4.69
N GLN A 82 -1.73 -15.59 -5.62
CA GLN A 82 -1.76 -15.19 -7.03
C GLN A 82 -3.08 -15.66 -7.60
N SER A 83 -4.15 -14.90 -7.37
CA SER A 83 -5.40 -15.03 -8.08
C SER A 83 -6.06 -13.66 -8.11
N SER A 84 -5.79 -12.94 -9.20
CA SER A 84 -6.65 -11.97 -9.87
C SER A 84 -7.98 -11.66 -9.16
N ASN A 85 -8.26 -10.37 -8.89
CA ASN A 85 -9.58 -9.71 -8.81
C ASN A 85 -9.88 -8.90 -7.52
N TYR A 86 -9.04 -7.93 -7.13
CA TYR A 86 -9.43 -6.89 -6.17
C TYR A 86 -9.22 -5.45 -6.66
N LEU A 87 -9.18 -5.24 -7.98
CA LEU A 87 -9.09 -3.90 -8.60
C LEU A 87 -10.38 -3.44 -9.30
N HIS A 88 -11.50 -4.18 -9.19
CA HIS A 88 -12.73 -3.83 -9.93
C HIS A 88 -13.91 -3.29 -9.11
N ASN A 89 -13.86 -3.29 -7.77
CA ASN A 89 -15.06 -3.08 -6.96
C ASN A 89 -15.03 -1.92 -5.95
N PHE A 90 -14.17 -0.90 -6.09
CA PHE A 90 -14.16 0.18 -5.08
C PHE A 90 -13.76 1.57 -5.59
N ILE A 91 -14.12 1.92 -6.83
CA ILE A 91 -14.18 3.33 -7.29
C ILE A 91 -15.63 3.68 -7.65
N GLN A 92 -16.57 3.34 -6.76
CA GLN A 92 -17.94 3.84 -6.77
C GLN A 92 -18.47 3.90 -5.33
N GLU A 93 -18.03 4.90 -4.57
CA GLU A 93 -18.82 5.59 -3.52
C GLU A 93 -18.18 6.95 -3.20
#